data_AF-A0A074VAC2-F1
#
_entry.id   AF-A0A074VAC2-F1
#
_cell.length_a   1.000
_cell.length_b   1.000
_cell.length_c   1.000
_cell.angle_alpha   90.00
_cell.angle_beta   90.00
_cell.angle_gamma   90.00
#
_symmetry.space_group_name_H-M   'P 1'
#
loop_
_entity.id
_entity.type
_entity.pdbx_description
1 polymer ?
#
loop_
_entity_poly.entity_id
_entity_poly.type
_entity_poly.pdbx_seq_one_letter_code
_entity_poly.pdbx_strand_id
1 'polypeptide(L)'
;SQYLHALMQLNPVVVLNPDSPPQECTIADVGEDWIRIRCWIIQEMKYAKSVELFNYIQDQVNALNALLPTPLPVNNNLSISKLLNQQKELIEIIRSAYGFGKDDVICFRDQNTGISWVTDNNINKPGHVVLMLSDKASGTYSGGDMADVIVGDKCDDVINGGDGNDILCGNFENVHF
;
A
#
# COMPACT_ATOMS: atom_id res chain seq x y z
N SER A 1 13.87 12.83 8.87
CA SER A 1 13.72 12.10 10.14
C SER A 1 12.27 11.81 10.51
N GLN A 2 11.47 12.75 11.05
CA GLN A 2 10.16 12.44 11.66
C GLN A 2 9.14 11.74 10.72
N TYR A 3 8.98 12.21 9.48
CA TYR A 3 8.09 11.57 8.51
C TYR A 3 8.58 10.19 8.05
N LEU A 4 9.91 9.99 7.98
CA LEU A 4 10.49 8.68 7.68
C LEU A 4 10.21 7.72 8.83
N HIS A 5 10.34 8.18 10.07
CA HIS A 5 9.98 7.39 11.25
C HIS A 5 8.48 7.00 11.27
N ALA A 6 7.58 7.92 10.89
CA ALA A 6 6.16 7.60 10.71
C ALA A 6 5.95 6.54 9.61
N LEU A 7 6.62 6.67 8.45
CA LEU A 7 6.57 5.68 7.37
C LEU A 7 7.14 4.33 7.76
N MET A 8 8.19 4.27 8.60
CA MET A 8 8.74 3.02 9.13
C MET A 8 7.70 2.22 9.92
N GLN A 9 6.74 2.90 10.52
CA GLN A 9 5.61 2.29 11.23
C GLN A 9 4.36 2.11 10.35
N LEU A 10 4.43 2.47 9.05
CA LEU A 10 3.27 2.60 8.16
C LEU A 10 2.12 3.41 8.78
N ASN A 11 2.45 4.36 9.66
CA ASN A 11 1.50 5.20 10.35
C ASN A 11 1.62 6.63 9.78
N PRO A 12 0.59 7.15 9.08
CA PRO A 12 0.66 8.51 8.53
C PRO A 12 0.64 9.60 9.60
N VAL A 13 0.48 9.25 10.89
CA VAL A 13 0.49 10.17 12.03
C VAL A 13 1.85 10.12 12.73
N VAL A 14 2.46 11.30 12.90
CA VAL A 14 3.69 11.46 13.67
C VAL A 14 3.32 11.70 15.14
N VAL A 15 3.63 10.72 16.01
CA VAL A 15 3.58 10.90 17.46
C VAL A 15 5.01 10.91 17.98
N LEU A 16 5.42 12.01 18.62
CA LEU A 16 6.76 12.17 19.18
C LEU A 16 6.69 12.15 20.70
N ASN A 17 7.47 11.26 21.31
CA ASN A 17 7.75 11.36 22.73
C ASN A 17 8.90 12.37 22.92
N PRO A 18 8.68 13.53 23.57
CA PRO A 18 9.75 14.49 23.80
C PRO A 18 10.90 13.94 24.66
N ASP A 19 10.61 12.94 25.50
CA ASP A 19 11.60 12.31 26.39
C ASP A 19 12.38 11.16 25.71
N SER A 20 11.92 10.74 24.52
CA SER A 20 12.56 9.68 23.72
C SER A 20 12.37 10.00 22.23
N PRO A 21 13.12 10.97 21.69
CA PRO A 21 13.01 11.34 20.30
C PRO A 21 13.42 10.16 19.41
N PRO A 22 12.74 9.96 18.26
CA PRO A 22 13.12 8.92 17.31
C PRO A 22 14.52 9.18 16.77
N GLN A 23 15.24 8.09 16.49
CA GLN A 23 16.57 8.15 15.88
C GLN A 23 16.53 8.93 14.56
N GLU A 24 17.57 9.74 14.31
CA GLU A 24 17.70 10.42 13.03
C GLU A 24 17.83 9.43 11.88
N CYS A 25 17.04 9.69 10.84
CA CYS A 25 17.00 8.91 9.61
C CYS A 25 16.80 9.87 8.43
N THR A 26 17.53 9.62 7.35
CA THR A 26 17.57 10.38 6.11
C THR A 26 17.03 9.56 4.94
N ILE A 27 16.79 10.21 3.80
CA ILE A 27 16.36 9.50 2.57
C ILE A 27 17.44 8.52 2.12
N ALA A 28 18.71 8.89 2.26
CA ALA A 28 19.82 8.00 1.95
C ALA A 28 19.66 6.70 2.76
N ASP A 29 19.43 6.78 4.07
CA ASP A 29 19.37 5.62 4.97
C ASP A 29 18.28 4.58 4.64
N VAL A 30 17.28 4.91 3.83
CA VAL A 30 16.15 4.01 3.50
C VAL A 30 15.94 3.78 2.01
N GLY A 31 16.43 4.67 1.15
CA GLY A 31 16.20 4.62 -0.30
C GLY A 31 14.88 5.25 -0.76
N GLU A 32 14.85 5.79 -1.98
CA GLU A 32 13.65 6.43 -2.54
C GLU A 32 12.54 5.41 -2.84
N ASP A 33 12.87 4.24 -3.36
CA ASP A 33 11.87 3.23 -3.73
C ASP A 33 11.17 2.65 -2.50
N TRP A 34 11.91 2.50 -1.40
CA TRP A 34 11.32 2.16 -0.10
C TRP A 34 10.27 3.17 0.35
N ILE A 35 10.55 4.46 0.18
CA ILE A 35 9.62 5.54 0.53
C ILE A 35 8.40 5.49 -0.40
N ARG A 36 8.61 5.36 -1.72
CA ARG A 36 7.52 5.33 -2.73
C ARG A 36 6.58 4.16 -2.47
N ILE A 37 7.10 2.96 -2.25
CA ILE A 37 6.30 1.75 -2.08
C ILE A 37 5.51 1.79 -0.77
N ARG A 38 6.09 2.28 0.33
CA ARG A 38 5.33 2.46 1.58
C ARG A 38 4.26 3.54 1.47
N CYS A 39 4.54 4.63 0.77
CA CYS A 39 3.52 5.62 0.45
C CYS A 39 2.39 4.99 -0.37
N TRP A 40 2.71 4.15 -1.37
CA TRP A 40 1.71 3.43 -2.15
C TRP A 40 0.84 2.51 -1.28
N ILE A 41 1.44 1.68 -0.41
CA ILE A 41 0.70 0.82 0.54
C ILE A 41 -0.35 1.64 1.32
N ILE A 42 0.06 2.79 1.86
CA ILE A 42 -0.84 3.68 2.61
C ILE A 42 -1.97 4.20 1.74
N GLN A 43 -1.69 4.56 0.48
CA GLN A 43 -2.71 5.05 -0.44
C GLN A 43 -3.73 3.95 -0.78
N GLU A 44 -3.28 2.72 -1.01
CA GLU A 44 -4.18 1.58 -1.28
C GLU A 44 -5.08 1.29 -0.09
N MET A 45 -4.53 1.28 1.13
CA MET A 45 -5.31 1.09 2.36
C MET A 45 -6.32 2.23 2.58
N LYS A 46 -5.94 3.48 2.31
CA LYS A 46 -6.84 4.63 2.38
C LYS A 46 -7.97 4.52 1.36
N TYR A 47 -7.67 4.08 0.15
CA TYR A 47 -8.68 3.90 -0.88
C TYR A 47 -9.65 2.78 -0.49
N ALA A 48 -9.16 1.62 -0.03
CA ALA A 48 -9.99 0.53 0.46
C ALA A 48 -10.93 0.97 1.59
N LYS A 49 -10.43 1.73 2.58
CA LYS A 49 -11.26 2.30 3.64
C LYS A 49 -12.28 3.33 3.14
N SER A 50 -11.93 4.10 2.11
CA SER A 50 -12.86 5.05 1.51
C SER A 50 -13.98 4.35 0.73
N VAL A 51 -13.68 3.22 0.08
CA VAL A 51 -14.70 2.35 -0.55
C VAL A 51 -15.63 1.75 0.50
N GLU A 52 -15.10 1.20 1.60
CA GLU A 52 -15.91 0.67 2.71
C GLU A 52 -16.87 1.72 3.27
N LEU A 53 -16.36 2.92 3.57
CA LEU A 53 -17.17 4.02 4.10
C LEU A 53 -18.23 4.49 3.10
N PHE A 54 -17.87 4.59 1.82
CA PHE A 54 -18.81 4.99 0.77
C PHE A 54 -19.97 3.99 0.67
N ASN A 55 -19.68 2.69 0.63
CA ASN A 55 -20.70 1.64 0.56
C ASN A 55 -21.61 1.68 1.79
N TYR A 56 -21.03 1.81 2.99
CA TYR A 56 -21.81 1.96 4.23
C TYR A 56 -22.79 3.14 4.15
N ILE A 57 -22.32 4.31 3.70
CA ILE A 57 -23.19 5.50 3.55
C ILE A 57 -24.29 5.25 2.51
N GLN A 58 -23.98 4.62 1.37
CA GLN A 58 -24.99 4.27 0.37
C GLN A 58 -26.06 3.35 0.95
N ASP A 59 -25.66 2.33 1.72
CA ASP A 59 -26.60 1.40 2.35
C ASP A 59 -27.52 2.11 3.35
N GLN A 60 -26.98 3.03 4.16
CA GLN A 60 -27.80 3.84 5.07
C GLN A 60 -28.80 4.73 4.33
N VAL A 61 -28.37 5.37 3.23
CA VAL A 61 -29.24 6.22 2.39
C VAL A 61 -30.33 5.39 1.73
N ASN A 62 -29.98 4.20 1.21
CA ASN A 62 -30.94 3.28 0.58
C ASN A 62 -31.97 2.77 1.60
N ALA A 63 -31.53 2.40 2.80
CA ALA A 63 -32.41 1.99 3.89
C ALA A 63 -33.38 3.11 4.29
N LEU A 64 -32.90 4.35 4.40
CA LEU A 64 -33.75 5.49 4.71
C LEU A 64 -34.76 5.78 3.59
N ASN A 65 -34.31 5.76 2.33
CA ASN A 65 -35.19 5.98 1.18
C ASN A 65 -36.32 4.95 1.08
N ALA A 66 -36.06 3.69 1.48
CA ALA A 66 -37.08 2.64 1.53
C ALA A 66 -38.18 2.90 2.56
N LEU A 67 -37.92 3.73 3.59
CA LEU A 67 -38.88 4.07 4.65
C LEU A 67 -39.68 5.34 4.33
N LEU A 68 -39.27 6.13 3.34
CA LEU A 68 -39.88 7.42 3.04
C LEU A 68 -40.96 7.30 1.95
N PRO A 69 -42.11 8.00 2.08
CA PRO A 69 -43.13 8.05 1.03
C PRO A 69 -42.65 8.69 -0.27
N THR A 70 -41.63 9.55 -0.16
CA THR A 70 -40.92 10.19 -1.27
C THR A 70 -39.42 10.09 -0.98
N PRO A 71 -38.62 9.46 -1.85
CA PRO A 71 -37.18 9.34 -1.65
C PRO A 71 -36.50 10.71 -1.54
N LEU A 72 -35.44 10.79 -0.74
CA LEU A 72 -34.62 11.99 -0.67
C LEU A 72 -33.96 12.25 -2.03
N PRO A 73 -33.93 13.51 -2.52
CA PRO A 73 -33.18 13.84 -3.72
C PRO A 73 -31.69 13.51 -3.51
N VAL A 74 -31.11 12.74 -4.43
CA VAL A 74 -29.76 12.12 -4.36
C VAL A 74 -28.61 13.14 -4.49
N ASN A 75 -28.74 14.34 -3.91
CA ASN A 75 -27.77 15.44 -4.07
C ASN A 75 -26.63 15.42 -3.03
N ASN A 76 -26.70 14.55 -2.02
CA ASN A 76 -25.78 14.56 -0.88
C ASN A 76 -24.45 13.84 -1.15
N ASN A 77 -24.33 13.12 -2.27
CA ASN A 77 -23.20 12.22 -2.55
C ASN A 77 -22.18 12.77 -3.56
N LEU A 78 -22.37 13.96 -4.13
CA LEU A 78 -21.47 14.48 -5.17
C LEU A 78 -20.04 14.70 -4.64
N SER A 79 -19.89 15.24 -3.42
CA SER A 79 -18.56 15.53 -2.85
C SER A 79 -17.81 14.27 -2.42
N ILE A 80 -18.50 13.30 -1.82
CA ILE A 80 -17.89 12.04 -1.34
C ILE A 80 -17.53 11.14 -2.53
N SER A 81 -18.44 10.99 -3.50
CA SER A 81 -18.15 10.23 -4.73
C SER A 81 -17.01 10.86 -5.53
N LYS A 82 -16.94 12.19 -5.61
CA LYS A 82 -15.83 12.90 -6.25
C LYS A 82 -14.50 12.61 -5.55
N LEU A 83 -14.44 12.69 -4.21
CA LEU A 83 -13.22 12.39 -3.46
C LEU A 83 -12.79 10.93 -3.64
N LEU A 84 -13.74 9.99 -3.62
CA LEU A 84 -13.48 8.58 -3.87
C LEU A 84 -12.91 8.35 -5.28
N ASN A 85 -13.50 8.98 -6.30
CA ASN A 85 -13.02 8.89 -7.67
C ASN A 85 -11.61 9.46 -7.83
N GLN A 86 -11.29 10.59 -7.18
CA GLN A 86 -9.94 11.15 -7.18
C GLN A 86 -8.91 10.20 -6.53
N GLN A 87 -9.28 9.53 -5.44
CA GLN A 87 -8.42 8.52 -4.83
C GLN A 87 -8.26 7.30 -5.74
N LYS A 88 -9.33 6.86 -6.40
CA LYS A 88 -9.30 5.77 -7.37
C LYS A 88 -8.33 6.07 -8.51
N GLU A 89 -8.46 7.24 -9.14
CA GLU A 89 -7.58 7.68 -10.22
C GLU A 89 -6.11 7.72 -9.78
N LEU A 90 -5.84 8.22 -8.58
CA LEU A 90 -4.48 8.23 -8.02
C LEU A 90 -3.92 6.81 -7.85
N ILE A 91 -4.72 5.87 -7.36
CA ILE A 91 -4.32 4.47 -7.21
C ILE A 91 -4.06 3.81 -8.56
N GLU A 92 -4.93 4.02 -9.53
CA GLU A 92 -4.75 3.48 -10.88
C GLU A 92 -3.47 4.01 -11.54
N ILE A 93 -3.14 5.29 -11.34
CA ILE A 93 -1.88 5.88 -11.79
C ILE A 93 -0.69 5.20 -11.10
N ILE A 94 -0.71 5.05 -9.77
CA ILE A 94 0.39 4.43 -9.04
C ILE A 94 0.58 2.97 -9.50
N ARG A 95 -0.49 2.18 -9.59
CA ARG A 95 -0.44 0.79 -10.09
C ARG A 95 0.18 0.72 -11.48
N SER A 96 -0.25 1.58 -12.40
CA SER A 96 0.28 1.61 -13.76
C SER A 96 1.77 1.90 -13.82
N ALA A 97 2.31 2.71 -12.89
CA ALA A 97 3.73 3.01 -12.81
C ALA A 97 4.58 1.78 -12.44
N TYR A 98 3.98 0.78 -11.80
CA TYR A 98 4.60 -0.52 -11.49
C TYR A 98 4.14 -1.63 -12.46
N GLY A 99 3.46 -1.29 -13.55
CA GLY A 99 2.99 -2.26 -14.55
C GLY A 99 1.73 -3.02 -14.17
N PHE A 100 1.05 -2.64 -13.09
CA PHE A 100 -0.15 -3.32 -12.59
C PHE A 100 -1.42 -2.71 -13.19
N GLY A 101 -2.39 -3.56 -13.47
CA GLY A 101 -3.74 -3.23 -13.89
C GLY A 101 -4.64 -2.74 -12.76
N LYS A 102 -5.72 -2.05 -13.15
CA LYS A 102 -6.72 -1.50 -12.23
C LYS A 102 -7.48 -2.56 -11.42
N ASP A 103 -7.63 -3.77 -11.98
CA ASP A 103 -8.42 -4.86 -11.38
C ASP A 103 -7.52 -5.96 -10.78
N ASP A 104 -6.20 -5.73 -10.76
CA ASP A 104 -5.22 -6.68 -10.25
C ASP A 104 -5.34 -6.84 -8.74
N VAL A 105 -5.13 -8.08 -8.30
CA VAL A 105 -4.99 -8.43 -6.89
C VAL A 105 -3.55 -8.20 -6.50
N ILE A 106 -3.35 -7.42 -5.43
CA ILE A 106 -2.02 -7.07 -4.95
C ILE A 106 -1.93 -7.49 -3.49
N CYS A 107 -0.92 -8.31 -3.21
CA CYS A 107 -0.54 -8.82 -1.90
C CYS A 107 0.59 -7.96 -1.35
N PHE A 108 0.26 -7.02 -0.48
CA PHE A 108 1.25 -6.20 0.21
C PHE A 108 1.78 -6.92 1.44
N ARG A 109 3.11 -7.05 1.51
CA ARG A 109 3.83 -7.63 2.64
C ARG A 109 4.96 -6.70 3.04
N ASP A 110 5.01 -6.33 4.30
CA ASP A 110 6.10 -5.54 4.87
C ASP A 110 6.66 -6.26 6.09
N GLN A 111 7.87 -6.82 5.94
CA GLN A 111 8.51 -7.58 6.99
C GLN A 111 9.03 -6.70 8.14
N ASN A 112 9.29 -5.41 7.92
CA ASN A 112 9.69 -4.53 9.03
C ASN A 112 8.51 -4.31 9.99
N THR A 113 7.30 -4.07 9.46
CA THR A 113 6.10 -3.80 10.27
C THR A 113 5.27 -5.05 10.59
N GLY A 114 5.47 -6.13 9.84
CA GLY A 114 4.65 -7.35 9.92
C GLY A 114 3.29 -7.23 9.21
N ILE A 115 3.06 -6.16 8.44
CA ILE A 115 1.81 -5.97 7.70
C ILE A 115 1.72 -7.00 6.57
N SER A 116 0.52 -7.59 6.44
CA SER A 116 0.11 -8.46 5.35
C SER A 116 -1.33 -8.12 4.97
N TRP A 117 -1.54 -7.62 3.76
CA TRP A 117 -2.85 -7.12 3.30
C TRP A 117 -3.05 -7.34 1.81
N VAL A 118 -4.31 -7.57 1.39
CA VAL A 118 -4.71 -7.87 0.01
C VAL A 118 -5.83 -6.92 -0.43
N THR A 119 -5.73 -6.38 -1.64
CA THR A 119 -6.63 -5.34 -2.18
C THR A 119 -8.08 -5.76 -2.37
N ASP A 120 -8.38 -7.05 -2.57
CA ASP A 120 -9.74 -7.58 -2.76
C ASP A 120 -10.25 -8.42 -1.56
N ASN A 121 -9.52 -8.39 -0.43
CA ASN A 121 -9.74 -9.24 0.75
C ASN A 121 -9.74 -10.76 0.49
N ASN A 122 -9.33 -11.22 -0.70
CA ASN A 122 -9.26 -12.64 -1.02
C ASN A 122 -7.82 -13.13 -0.98
N ILE A 123 -7.38 -13.50 0.23
CA ILE A 123 -6.01 -14.00 0.49
C ILE A 123 -5.63 -15.27 -0.30
N ASN A 124 -6.61 -15.98 -0.86
CA ASN A 124 -6.37 -17.22 -1.60
C ASN A 124 -6.27 -17.01 -3.12
N LYS A 125 -6.52 -15.78 -3.61
CA LYS A 125 -6.43 -15.50 -5.03
C LYS A 125 -4.96 -15.21 -5.40
N PRO A 126 -4.40 -15.85 -6.45
CA PRO A 126 -3.09 -15.48 -6.94
C PRO A 126 -3.11 -14.00 -7.37
N GLY A 127 -2.07 -13.28 -6.98
CA GLY A 127 -1.95 -11.85 -7.19
C GLY A 127 -0.50 -11.42 -7.14
N HIS A 128 -0.23 -10.24 -7.68
CA HIS A 128 1.05 -9.57 -7.63
C HIS A 128 1.50 -9.40 -6.18
N VAL A 129 2.78 -9.59 -5.91
CA VAL A 129 3.36 -9.41 -4.59
C VAL A 129 4.10 -8.07 -4.56
N VAL A 130 3.81 -7.26 -3.54
CA VAL A 130 4.61 -6.10 -3.20
C VAL A 130 5.25 -6.38 -1.84
N LEU A 131 6.53 -6.72 -1.83
CA LEU A 131 7.26 -7.19 -0.66
C LEU A 131 8.37 -6.22 -0.26
N MET A 132 8.34 -5.80 1.01
CA MET A 132 9.44 -5.10 1.67
C MET A 132 10.15 -6.08 2.63
N LEU A 133 11.44 -6.32 2.41
CA LEU A 133 12.27 -7.11 3.33
C LEU A 133 12.65 -6.31 4.59
N SER A 134 13.02 -7.02 5.65
CA SER A 134 13.40 -6.42 6.93
C SER A 134 14.86 -6.64 7.25
N ASP A 135 15.53 -5.58 7.72
CA ASP A 135 16.94 -5.45 8.11
C ASP A 135 17.42 -6.35 9.26
N LYS A 136 16.78 -7.50 9.47
CA LYS A 136 17.01 -8.42 10.58
C LYS A 136 18.01 -9.52 10.22
N ALA A 137 18.08 -9.95 8.95
CA ALA A 137 19.05 -10.94 8.48
C ALA A 137 19.01 -11.06 6.95
N SER A 138 20.16 -11.40 6.35
CA SER A 138 20.25 -11.88 4.96
C SER A 138 19.30 -13.05 4.69
N GLY A 139 18.63 -13.01 3.54
CA GLY A 139 17.72 -14.08 3.13
C GLY A 139 17.75 -14.40 1.64
N THR A 140 16.98 -15.43 1.28
CA THR A 140 16.62 -15.71 -0.10
C THR A 140 15.12 -15.57 -0.27
N TYR A 141 14.71 -14.75 -1.22
CA TYR A 141 13.31 -14.45 -1.46
C TYR A 141 12.99 -14.66 -2.94
N SER A 142 11.87 -15.32 -3.19
CA SER A 142 11.31 -15.53 -4.52
C SER A 142 9.93 -14.88 -4.61
N GLY A 143 9.71 -14.14 -5.69
CA GLY A 143 8.37 -13.77 -6.14
C GLY A 143 7.60 -14.99 -6.69
N GLY A 144 6.42 -14.72 -7.22
CA GLY A 144 5.49 -15.69 -7.78
C GLY A 144 5.56 -15.78 -9.30
N ASP A 145 4.42 -16.14 -9.89
CA ASP A 145 4.25 -16.30 -11.35
C ASP A 145 3.71 -15.03 -12.04
N MET A 146 3.54 -13.95 -11.28
CA MET A 146 2.99 -12.67 -11.72
C MET A 146 4.05 -11.58 -11.57
N ALA A 147 3.85 -10.42 -12.22
CA ALA A 147 4.75 -9.28 -12.06
C ALA A 147 4.79 -8.81 -10.59
N ASP A 148 5.92 -8.95 -9.93
CA ASP A 148 6.08 -8.60 -8.53
C ASP A 148 6.95 -7.35 -8.32
N VAL A 149 6.82 -6.73 -7.16
CA VAL A 149 7.70 -5.64 -6.70
C VAL A 149 8.34 -6.09 -5.40
N ILE A 150 9.65 -6.31 -5.41
CA ILE A 150 10.39 -6.76 -4.23
C ILE A 150 11.49 -5.75 -3.91
N VAL A 151 11.46 -5.22 -2.69
CA VAL A 151 12.46 -4.28 -2.18
C VAL A 151 13.30 -4.99 -1.13
N GLY A 152 14.60 -5.08 -1.41
CA GLY A 152 15.59 -5.57 -0.47
C GLY A 152 15.74 -4.66 0.74
N ASP A 153 16.49 -5.15 1.73
CA ASP A 153 16.89 -4.34 2.86
C ASP A 153 18.40 -4.08 2.86
N LYS A 154 18.97 -3.72 4.02
CA LYS A 154 20.39 -3.35 4.15
C LYS A 154 21.31 -4.58 4.23
N CYS A 155 20.75 -5.77 4.39
CA CYS A 155 21.49 -7.03 4.42
C CYS A 155 21.73 -7.56 3.01
N ASP A 156 22.69 -8.48 2.89
CA ASP A 156 22.96 -9.16 1.63
C ASP A 156 21.82 -10.15 1.33
N ASP A 157 20.87 -9.74 0.51
CA ASP A 157 19.74 -10.58 0.09
C ASP A 157 19.95 -11.17 -1.30
N VAL A 158 19.47 -12.39 -1.50
CA VAL A 158 19.30 -13.00 -2.82
C VAL A 158 17.83 -12.90 -3.19
N ILE A 159 17.52 -12.11 -4.22
CA ILE A 159 16.14 -11.86 -4.65
C ILE A 159 15.95 -12.42 -6.06
N ASN A 160 14.99 -13.34 -6.20
CA ASN A 160 14.53 -13.85 -7.48
C ASN A 160 13.09 -13.36 -7.72
N GLY A 161 12.83 -12.71 -8.85
CA GLY A 161 11.48 -12.25 -9.20
C GLY A 161 10.49 -13.39 -9.46
N GLY A 162 10.98 -14.56 -9.90
CA GLY A 162 10.13 -15.63 -10.39
C GLY A 162 9.80 -15.45 -11.88
N ASP A 163 8.60 -15.86 -12.27
CA ASP A 163 8.09 -15.61 -13.62
C ASP A 163 7.28 -14.31 -13.60
N GLY A 164 7.36 -13.52 -14.68
CA GLY A 164 6.63 -12.26 -14.78
C GLY A 164 7.53 -11.09 -15.12
N ASN A 165 6.97 -9.88 -15.08
CA ASN A 165 7.70 -8.64 -15.30
C ASN A 165 8.01 -8.00 -13.95
N ASP A 166 9.00 -8.53 -13.25
CA ASP A 166 9.31 -8.13 -11.88
C ASP A 166 10.13 -6.84 -11.79
N ILE A 167 9.90 -6.11 -10.70
CA ILE A 167 10.67 -4.93 -10.30
C ILE A 167 11.40 -5.28 -9.01
N LEU A 168 12.72 -5.41 -9.12
CA LEU A 168 13.59 -5.74 -8.00
C LEU A 168 14.40 -4.50 -7.61
N CYS A 169 14.13 -3.98 -6.42
CA CYS A 169 14.81 -2.79 -5.90
C CYS A 169 15.80 -3.18 -4.80
N GLY A 170 17.06 -2.86 -5.00
CA GLY A 170 18.06 -2.95 -3.94
C GLY A 170 17.96 -1.80 -2.96
N ASN A 171 18.25 -2.05 -1.68
CA ASN A 171 18.49 -1.00 -0.73
C ASN A 171 19.99 -0.96 -0.43
N PHE A 172 20.68 0.06 -0.95
CA PHE A 172 22.13 0.21 -0.93
C PHE A 172 22.95 -0.83 -1.71
N GLU A 173 23.59 -0.33 -2.77
CA GLU A 173 24.78 -0.79 -3.50
C GLU A 173 25.03 -2.27 -3.88
N ASN A 174 24.36 -3.33 -3.39
CA ASN A 174 24.55 -4.67 -3.97
C ASN A 174 23.29 -5.55 -3.86
N VAL A 175 22.53 -5.65 -4.95
CA VAL A 175 21.67 -6.82 -5.21
C VAL A 175 22.40 -7.70 -6.20
N HIS A 176 22.65 -8.95 -5.81
CA HIS A 176 23.11 -9.97 -6.74
C HIS A 176 21.88 -10.61 -7.39
N PHE A 177 21.69 -10.32 -8.69
CA PHE A 177 20.69 -10.94 -9.55
C PHE A 177 21.21 -12.28 -10.11
#